data_AF-G9L336-F1
#
_entry.id   AF-G9L336-F1
#
_cell.length_a   1.000
_cell.length_b   1.000
_cell.length_c   1.000
_cell.angle_alpha   90.00
_cell.angle_beta   90.00
_cell.angle_gamma   90.00
#
_symmetry.space_group_name_H-M   'P 1'
#
loop_
_entity.id
_entity.type
_entity.pdbx_description
1 polymer ?
#
loop_
_entity_poly.entity_id
_entity_poly.type
_entity_poly.pdbx_seq_one_letter_code
_entity_poly.pdbx_strand_id
1 'polypeptide(L)'
;VKECYSVFTNRRSFGPLGFMKNAISMSEDEQWKRIRTLLSPTFTSGKIKEVVAYFVCRMFPIIGQYGDVLVRNLRKEAEKGKPVNLKDIFGAYSMDVITSTSFGVNIDSLNNPQDPFVENAKKILKFDIPDPFLLSIVLFPFLTPVFEIFNISVFPKSVTDFFTKSVKKIKEQKHRVDFLQLMIDSQNSKETDTHKALSDLELVAQSMTFLFAGYETTSTALSFLAYELATHPDVQQKLQEEIDLTFPKKA
;
A
#
# COMPACT_ATOMS: atom_id res chain seq x y z
N VAL A 1 -29.30 -8.13 10.73
CA VAL A 1 -27.94 -7.67 10.31
C VAL A 1 -27.10 -8.79 9.67
N LYS A 2 -27.03 -10.01 10.23
CA LYS A 2 -26.29 -11.13 9.59
C LYS A 2 -26.83 -11.58 8.22
N GLU A 3 -28.14 -11.46 7.96
CA GLU A 3 -28.76 -11.88 6.68
C GLU A 3 -28.49 -10.92 5.50
N CYS A 4 -28.14 -9.65 5.74
CA CYS A 4 -27.85 -8.72 4.64
C CYS A 4 -26.46 -8.95 4.02
N TYR A 5 -25.52 -9.51 4.79
CA TYR A 5 -24.15 -9.76 4.34
C TYR A 5 -24.01 -10.97 3.41
N SER A 6 -25.02 -11.83 3.30
CA SER A 6 -25.04 -12.90 2.29
C SER A 6 -25.55 -12.42 0.92
N VAL A 7 -26.09 -11.20 0.83
CA VAL A 7 -26.64 -10.63 -0.42
C VAL A 7 -25.63 -9.68 -1.10
N PHE A 8 -24.80 -8.98 -0.32
CA PHE A 8 -23.82 -8.01 -0.83
C PHE A 8 -22.38 -8.44 -0.51
N THR A 9 -21.95 -9.56 -1.08
CA THR A 9 -20.62 -10.15 -0.83
C THR A 9 -19.50 -9.37 -1.53
N ASN A 10 -19.74 -8.90 -2.75
CA ASN A 10 -18.71 -8.35 -3.64
C ASN A 10 -18.75 -6.81 -3.66
N ARG A 11 -17.60 -6.17 -3.92
CA ARG A 11 -17.50 -4.70 -3.96
C ARG A 11 -17.95 -4.13 -5.30
N ARG A 12 -17.09 -4.22 -6.31
CA ARG A 12 -17.35 -3.69 -7.66
C ARG A 12 -16.48 -4.45 -8.65
N SER A 13 -17.08 -4.90 -9.75
CA SER A 13 -16.33 -5.40 -10.91
C SER A 13 -15.82 -4.20 -11.72
N PHE A 14 -14.51 -4.15 -11.96
CA PHE A 14 -13.84 -2.98 -12.51
C PHE A 14 -13.12 -3.33 -13.82
N GLY A 15 -13.82 -3.26 -14.96
CA GLY A 15 -13.22 -3.41 -16.29
C GLY A 15 -12.31 -4.66 -16.45
N PRO A 16 -11.40 -4.65 -17.43
CA PRO A 16 -10.44 -5.75 -17.59
C PRO A 16 -9.29 -5.58 -16.61
N LEU A 17 -9.20 -6.48 -15.62
CA LEU A 17 -8.21 -6.39 -14.53
C LEU A 17 -6.94 -7.22 -14.77
N GLY A 18 -6.96 -8.17 -15.71
CA GLY A 18 -5.90 -9.15 -15.85
C GLY A 18 -5.72 -9.98 -14.58
N PHE A 19 -4.49 -10.21 -14.12
CA PHE A 19 -4.25 -10.97 -12.88
C PHE A 19 -4.63 -10.20 -11.60
N MET A 20 -4.86 -8.88 -11.67
CA MET A 20 -5.28 -8.07 -10.52
C MET A 20 -6.70 -8.39 -10.05
N LYS A 21 -7.50 -9.16 -10.82
CA LYS A 21 -8.78 -9.72 -10.33
C LYS A 21 -8.61 -10.59 -9.09
N ASN A 22 -7.40 -11.13 -8.90
CA ASN A 22 -7.05 -11.93 -7.74
C ASN A 22 -6.67 -11.08 -6.50
N ALA A 23 -6.64 -9.75 -6.59
CA ALA A 23 -6.37 -8.88 -5.44
C ALA A 23 -7.51 -8.95 -4.41
N ILE A 24 -7.21 -8.82 -3.12
CA ILE A 24 -8.22 -8.80 -2.05
C ILE A 24 -9.29 -7.71 -2.21
N SER A 25 -8.98 -6.61 -2.92
CA SER A 25 -9.92 -5.52 -3.18
C SER A 25 -10.86 -5.80 -4.36
N MET A 26 -10.51 -6.75 -5.23
CA MET A 26 -11.19 -7.03 -6.51
C MET A 26 -11.70 -8.46 -6.64
N SER A 27 -11.21 -9.39 -5.80
CA SER A 27 -11.67 -10.78 -5.74
C SER A 27 -13.10 -10.86 -5.23
N GLU A 28 -13.77 -11.94 -5.62
CA GLU A 28 -15.20 -12.14 -5.38
C GLU A 28 -15.44 -13.43 -4.58
N ASP A 29 -16.55 -13.46 -3.84
CA ASP A 29 -17.14 -14.62 -3.18
C ASP A 29 -16.15 -15.45 -2.32
N GLU A 30 -16.09 -16.76 -2.55
CA GLU A 30 -15.23 -17.67 -1.80
C GLU A 30 -13.73 -17.41 -2.05
N GLN A 31 -13.36 -16.86 -3.21
CA GLN A 31 -11.96 -16.46 -3.46
C GLN A 31 -11.57 -15.29 -2.56
N TRP A 32 -12.43 -14.27 -2.47
CA TRP A 32 -12.22 -13.16 -1.55
C TRP A 32 -12.14 -13.65 -0.10
N LYS A 33 -13.09 -14.48 0.32
CA LYS A 33 -13.15 -15.02 1.69
C LYS A 33 -11.89 -15.82 2.03
N ARG A 34 -11.40 -16.63 1.09
CA ARG A 34 -10.14 -17.36 1.20
C ARG A 34 -8.96 -16.42 1.37
N ILE A 35 -8.75 -15.50 0.44
CA ILE A 35 -7.64 -14.54 0.46
C ILE A 35 -7.70 -13.70 1.75
N ARG A 36 -8.89 -13.23 2.14
CA ARG A 36 -9.10 -12.48 3.37
C ARG A 36 -8.72 -13.31 4.59
N THR A 37 -9.10 -14.59 4.64
CA THR A 37 -8.75 -15.48 5.75
C THR A 37 -7.23 -15.68 5.86
N LEU A 38 -6.53 -15.80 4.73
CA LEU A 38 -5.06 -15.95 4.70
C LEU A 38 -4.32 -14.69 5.12
N LEU A 39 -4.83 -13.51 4.73
CA LEU A 39 -4.19 -12.22 5.04
C LEU A 39 -4.61 -11.63 6.39
N SER A 40 -5.74 -12.07 6.95
CA SER A 40 -6.23 -11.56 8.25
C SER A 40 -5.24 -11.76 9.39
N PRO A 41 -4.55 -12.92 9.53
CA PRO A 41 -3.51 -13.12 10.55
C PRO A 41 -2.46 -12.03 10.59
N THR A 42 -2.17 -11.37 9.46
CA THR A 42 -1.20 -10.29 9.39
C THR A 42 -1.67 -9.00 10.09
N PHE A 43 -2.97 -8.84 10.34
CA PHE A 43 -3.56 -7.66 10.97
C PHE A 43 -4.49 -7.99 12.16
N THR A 44 -4.57 -9.25 12.60
CA THR A 44 -5.47 -9.63 13.71
C THR A 44 -4.79 -9.58 15.08
N SER A 45 -5.59 -9.13 16.05
CA SER A 45 -5.25 -9.13 17.48
C SER A 45 -5.20 -10.54 18.11
N GLY A 46 -5.66 -11.61 17.46
CA GLY A 46 -5.55 -12.99 18.00
C GLY A 46 -4.10 -13.43 18.27
N LYS A 47 -3.13 -12.78 17.60
CA LYS A 47 -1.68 -12.85 17.84
C LYS A 47 -1.14 -11.53 18.42
N ILE A 48 -1.87 -10.88 19.34
CA ILE A 48 -1.52 -9.57 19.93
C ILE A 48 -0.05 -9.50 20.32
N LYS A 49 0.55 -10.53 20.94
CA LYS A 49 1.97 -10.46 21.32
C LYS A 49 2.92 -10.40 20.13
N GLU A 50 2.67 -11.14 19.05
CA GLU A 50 3.55 -11.15 17.87
C GLU A 50 3.31 -9.93 16.98
N VAL A 51 2.06 -9.49 16.80
CA VAL A 51 1.74 -8.31 15.99
C VAL A 51 2.08 -7.03 16.73
N VAL A 52 1.82 -6.94 18.04
CA VAL A 52 2.28 -5.81 18.87
C VAL A 52 3.80 -5.87 19.01
N ALA A 53 4.45 -7.02 19.17
CA ALA A 53 5.92 -7.07 19.16
C ALA A 53 6.49 -6.75 17.76
N TYR A 54 5.83 -7.15 16.68
CA TYR A 54 6.25 -6.78 15.33
C TYR A 54 6.06 -5.28 15.08
N PHE A 55 4.91 -4.73 15.45
CA PHE A 55 4.61 -3.32 15.30
C PHE A 55 5.51 -2.48 16.22
N VAL A 56 5.57 -2.77 17.51
CA VAL A 56 6.34 -2.01 18.52
C VAL A 56 7.84 -2.26 18.42
N CYS A 57 8.29 -3.50 18.21
CA CYS A 57 9.73 -3.80 18.18
C CYS A 57 10.35 -3.70 16.78
N ARG A 58 9.56 -3.73 15.69
CA ARG A 58 10.10 -3.68 14.32
C ARG A 58 9.57 -2.50 13.51
N MET A 59 8.26 -2.37 13.31
CA MET A 59 7.72 -1.29 12.48
C MET A 59 7.98 0.08 13.10
N PHE A 60 7.77 0.24 14.41
CA PHE A 60 7.88 1.52 15.08
C PHE A 60 9.32 2.08 15.03
N PRO A 61 10.40 1.30 15.28
CA PRO A 61 11.76 1.79 15.05
C PRO A 61 12.02 2.18 13.59
N ILE A 62 11.53 1.41 12.62
CA ILE A 62 11.70 1.70 11.19
C ILE A 62 10.96 2.98 10.80
N ILE A 63 9.71 3.13 11.25
CA ILE A 63 8.88 4.32 11.03
C ILE A 63 9.54 5.54 11.67
N GLY A 64 10.08 5.40 12.88
CA GLY A 64 10.85 6.45 13.57
C GLY A 64 12.09 6.87 12.79
N GLN A 65 12.88 5.91 12.28
CA GLN A 65 14.04 6.19 11.43
C GLN A 65 13.67 6.98 10.17
N TYR A 66 12.59 6.61 9.48
CA TYR A 66 12.11 7.39 8.34
C TYR A 66 11.49 8.73 8.74
N GLY A 67 10.92 8.82 9.95
CA GLY A 67 10.50 10.08 10.55
C GLY A 67 11.66 11.04 10.73
N ASP A 68 12.81 10.56 11.22
CA ASP A 68 14.03 11.38 11.35
C ASP A 68 14.57 11.82 9.99
N VAL A 69 14.52 10.96 8.96
CA VAL A 69 14.90 11.32 7.58
C VAL A 69 13.95 12.39 7.03
N LEU A 70 12.64 12.24 7.23
CA LEU A 70 11.62 13.19 6.82
C LEU A 70 11.84 14.56 7.47
N VAL A 71 12.05 14.62 8.80
CA VAL A 71 12.32 15.87 9.52
C VAL A 71 13.61 16.53 9.01
N ARG A 72 14.67 15.75 8.75
CA ARG A 72 15.91 16.27 8.17
C ARG A 72 15.70 16.88 6.78
N ASN A 73 14.92 16.24 5.92
CA ASN A 73 14.66 16.75 4.58
C ASN A 73 13.71 17.97 4.59
N LEU A 74 12.69 17.98 5.46
CA LEU A 74 11.85 19.16 5.69
C LEU A 74 12.67 20.36 6.20
N ARG A 75 13.61 20.13 7.12
CA ARG A 75 14.49 21.20 7.63
C ARG A 75 15.33 21.83 6.52
N LYS A 76 15.92 21.02 5.64
CA LYS A 76 16.72 21.52 4.50
C LYS A 76 15.90 22.42 3.57
N GLU A 77 14.63 22.09 3.33
CA GLU A 77 13.77 22.92 2.48
C GLU A 77 13.28 24.18 3.21
N ALA A 78 13.02 24.08 4.52
CA ALA A 78 12.69 25.23 5.37
C ALA A 78 13.83 26.25 5.45
N GLU A 79 15.09 25.80 5.60
CA GLU A 79 16.28 26.66 5.61
C GLU A 79 16.48 27.42 4.30
N LYS A 80 16.04 26.85 3.17
CA LYS A 80 16.05 27.50 1.85
C LYS A 80 14.89 28.48 1.65
N GLY A 81 13.91 28.50 2.55
CA GLY A 81 12.69 29.29 2.42
C GLY A 81 11.83 28.91 1.21
N LYS A 82 11.96 27.67 0.70
CA LYS A 82 11.22 27.22 -0.49
C LYS A 82 9.87 26.61 -0.09
N PRO A 83 8.80 26.87 -0.84
CA PRO A 83 7.55 26.14 -0.70
C PRO A 83 7.78 24.64 -0.91
N VAL A 84 7.17 23.81 -0.06
CA VAL A 84 7.30 22.35 -0.11
C VAL A 84 6.01 21.74 -0.65
N ASN A 85 6.11 20.90 -1.67
CA ASN A 85 4.99 20.07 -2.10
C ASN A 85 4.81 18.89 -1.13
N LEU A 86 3.77 18.97 -0.28
CA LEU A 86 3.49 17.97 0.75
C LEU A 86 3.25 16.57 0.17
N LYS A 87 2.61 16.47 -1.01
CA LYS A 87 2.32 15.19 -1.64
C LYS A 87 3.59 14.45 -2.07
N ASP A 88 4.61 15.18 -2.54
CA ASP A 88 5.86 14.57 -2.96
C ASP A 88 6.66 14.05 -1.76
N ILE A 89 6.79 14.86 -0.69
CA ILE A 89 7.59 14.49 0.47
C ILE A 89 6.92 13.42 1.33
N PHE A 90 5.61 13.55 1.60
CA PHE A 90 4.87 12.50 2.31
C PHE A 90 4.65 11.26 1.45
N GLY A 91 4.61 11.41 0.13
CA GLY A 91 4.63 10.29 -0.82
C GLY A 91 5.90 9.45 -0.64
N ALA A 92 7.07 10.10 -0.72
CA ALA A 92 8.35 9.44 -0.53
C ALA A 92 8.47 8.76 0.84
N TYR A 93 8.06 9.46 1.92
CA TYR A 93 8.00 8.89 3.26
C TYR A 93 7.11 7.64 3.34
N SER A 94 5.89 7.73 2.80
CA SER A 94 4.93 6.63 2.85
C SER A 94 5.43 5.42 2.06
N MET A 95 6.12 5.65 0.94
CA MET A 95 6.73 4.60 0.14
C MET A 95 7.86 3.90 0.91
N ASP A 96 8.80 4.65 1.49
CA ASP A 96 9.93 4.10 2.25
C ASP A 96 9.46 3.26 3.45
N VAL A 97 8.43 3.74 4.15
CA VAL A 97 7.82 3.02 5.26
C VAL A 97 7.22 1.70 4.77
N ILE A 98 6.33 1.72 3.76
CA ILE A 98 5.65 0.50 3.33
C ILE A 98 6.62 -0.52 2.70
N THR A 99 7.61 -0.09 1.92
CA THR A 99 8.59 -1.03 1.33
C THR A 99 9.46 -1.67 2.39
N SER A 100 9.85 -0.90 3.40
CA SER A 100 10.71 -1.41 4.47
C SER A 100 9.97 -2.31 5.44
N THR A 101 8.75 -1.94 5.82
CA THR A 101 7.96 -2.75 6.76
C THR A 101 7.37 -3.98 6.08
N SER A 102 6.77 -3.85 4.90
CA SER A 102 6.05 -4.96 4.27
C SER A 102 6.95 -5.88 3.44
N PHE A 103 8.03 -5.36 2.86
CA PHE A 103 8.88 -6.11 1.94
C PHE A 103 10.34 -6.21 2.40
N GLY A 104 10.69 -5.58 3.53
CA GLY A 104 12.07 -5.59 4.04
C GLY A 104 13.07 -4.85 3.14
N VAL A 105 12.60 -4.05 2.17
CA VAL A 105 13.43 -3.35 1.19
C VAL A 105 13.51 -1.87 1.52
N ASN A 106 14.73 -1.36 1.70
CA ASN A 106 15.01 0.06 1.76
C ASN A 106 15.35 0.58 0.36
N ILE A 107 14.53 1.49 -0.16
CA ILE A 107 14.67 2.12 -1.48
C ILE A 107 15.17 3.58 -1.39
N ASP A 108 15.20 4.16 -0.18
CA ASP A 108 15.64 5.54 0.09
C ASP A 108 14.96 6.60 -0.80
N SER A 109 13.65 6.46 -0.99
CA SER A 109 12.85 7.35 -1.84
C SER A 109 12.80 8.79 -1.32
N LEU A 110 12.94 9.01 -0.01
CA LEU A 110 13.03 10.34 0.59
C LEU A 110 14.22 11.16 0.08
N ASN A 111 15.31 10.51 -0.31
CA ASN A 111 16.48 11.16 -0.91
C ASN A 111 16.53 10.99 -2.43
N ASN A 112 15.78 10.05 -2.99
CA ASN A 112 15.66 9.81 -4.42
C ASN A 112 14.20 9.94 -4.93
N PRO A 113 13.77 11.14 -5.34
CA PRO A 113 12.40 11.38 -5.85
C PRO A 113 12.08 10.64 -7.15
N GLN A 114 13.09 10.15 -7.88
CA GLN A 114 12.96 9.39 -9.13
C GLN A 114 13.08 7.88 -8.90
N ASP A 115 12.87 7.41 -7.67
CA ASP A 115 12.87 5.98 -7.40
C ASP A 115 11.81 5.25 -8.25
N PRO A 116 12.17 4.13 -8.91
CA PRO A 116 11.25 3.37 -9.75
C PRO A 116 9.97 2.92 -9.04
N PHE A 117 9.99 2.67 -7.73
CA PHE A 117 8.76 2.31 -6.99
C PHE A 117 7.78 3.48 -6.94
N VAL A 118 8.27 4.69 -6.63
CA VAL A 118 7.42 5.90 -6.60
C VAL A 118 6.92 6.24 -8.00
N GLU A 119 7.77 6.18 -9.02
CA GLU A 119 7.37 6.49 -10.39
C GLU A 119 6.29 5.51 -10.89
N ASN A 120 6.46 4.21 -10.65
CA ASN A 120 5.48 3.20 -11.04
C ASN A 120 4.19 3.30 -10.21
N ALA A 121 4.26 3.64 -8.92
CA ALA A 121 3.07 3.86 -8.09
C ALA A 121 2.27 5.09 -8.56
N LYS A 122 2.95 6.21 -8.90
CA LYS A 122 2.31 7.41 -9.47
C LYS A 122 1.60 7.10 -10.79
N LYS A 123 2.12 6.20 -11.63
CA LYS A 123 1.46 5.78 -12.89
C LYS A 123 0.14 5.04 -12.69
N ILE A 124 -0.04 4.33 -11.57
CA ILE A 124 -1.33 3.68 -11.24
C ILE A 124 -2.40 4.73 -10.90
N LEU A 125 -1.98 5.89 -10.39
CA LEU A 125 -2.89 6.94 -9.90
C LEU A 125 -3.28 7.95 -10.96
N LYS A 126 -2.50 8.04 -12.05
CA LYS A 126 -2.83 8.89 -13.20
C LYS A 126 -3.95 8.26 -14.02
N PHE A 127 -5.17 8.35 -13.50
CA PHE A 127 -6.38 8.21 -14.29
C PHE A 127 -6.77 9.61 -14.74
N ASP A 128 -6.20 10.07 -15.86
CA ASP A 128 -6.60 11.33 -16.46
C ASP A 128 -8.09 11.25 -16.83
N ILE A 129 -8.90 12.25 -16.49
CA ILE A 129 -10.32 12.29 -16.90
C ILE A 129 -10.50 13.36 -17.97
N PRO A 130 -11.03 13.02 -19.17
CA PRO A 130 -11.53 11.70 -19.54
C PRO A 130 -10.49 10.86 -20.33
N ASP A 131 -9.97 9.79 -19.72
CA ASP A 131 -9.25 8.73 -20.43
C ASP A 131 -10.22 8.00 -21.38
N PRO A 132 -10.00 8.05 -22.71
CA PRO A 132 -10.85 7.38 -23.69
C PRO A 132 -11.00 5.88 -23.42
N PHE A 133 -10.00 5.24 -22.84
CA PHE A 133 -10.06 3.82 -22.51
C PHE A 133 -11.06 3.55 -21.38
N LEU A 134 -10.98 4.28 -20.26
CA LEU A 134 -11.96 4.16 -19.18
C LEU A 134 -13.38 4.51 -19.65
N LEU A 135 -13.54 5.54 -20.49
CA LEU A 135 -14.84 5.87 -21.08
C LEU A 135 -15.40 4.73 -21.93
N SER A 136 -14.56 4.06 -22.72
CA SER A 136 -14.99 2.92 -23.53
C SER A 136 -15.54 1.76 -22.69
N ILE A 137 -14.94 1.50 -21.52
CA ILE A 137 -15.39 0.47 -20.57
C ILE A 137 -16.74 0.84 -19.97
N VAL A 138 -16.94 2.12 -19.64
CA VAL A 138 -18.20 2.61 -19.04
C VAL A 138 -19.34 2.63 -20.05
N LEU A 139 -19.10 3.10 -21.28
CA LEU A 139 -20.12 3.22 -22.32
C LEU A 139 -20.43 1.87 -23.01
N PHE A 140 -19.43 1.00 -23.13
CA PHE A 140 -19.53 -0.26 -23.86
C PHE A 140 -19.01 -1.43 -23.00
N PRO A 141 -19.71 -1.79 -21.91
CA PRO A 141 -19.25 -2.81 -20.96
C PRO A 141 -19.03 -4.19 -21.61
N PHE A 142 -19.74 -4.49 -22.71
CA PHE A 142 -19.57 -5.71 -23.50
C PHE A 142 -18.19 -5.84 -24.16
N LEU A 143 -17.39 -4.76 -24.23
CA LEU A 143 -16.01 -4.81 -24.70
C LEU A 143 -15.03 -5.35 -23.65
N THR A 144 -15.42 -5.40 -22.38
CA THR A 144 -14.54 -5.87 -21.29
C THR A 144 -13.99 -7.28 -21.55
N PRO A 145 -14.81 -8.30 -21.89
CA PRO A 145 -14.28 -9.63 -22.22
C PRO A 145 -13.33 -9.63 -23.43
N VAL A 146 -13.58 -8.75 -24.42
CA VAL A 146 -12.71 -8.62 -25.60
C VAL A 146 -11.34 -8.08 -25.18
N PHE A 147 -11.30 -7.03 -24.36
CA PHE A 147 -10.05 -6.48 -23.83
C PHE A 147 -9.27 -7.50 -22.99
N GLU A 148 -9.96 -8.34 -22.20
CA GLU A 148 -9.30 -9.41 -21.45
C GLU A 148 -8.66 -10.46 -22.37
N ILE A 149 -9.31 -10.85 -23.47
CA ILE A 149 -8.75 -11.78 -24.47
C ILE A 149 -7.47 -11.20 -25.09
N PHE A 150 -7.45 -9.90 -25.39
CA PHE A 150 -6.27 -9.21 -25.91
C PHE A 150 -5.23 -8.84 -24.83
N ASN A 151 -5.44 -9.25 -23.57
CA ASN A 151 -4.58 -8.93 -22.43
C ASN A 151 -4.37 -7.41 -22.23
N ILE A 152 -5.41 -6.63 -22.52
CA ILE A 152 -5.49 -5.20 -22.25
C ILE A 152 -6.09 -5.03 -20.87
N SER A 153 -5.41 -4.29 -19.99
CA SER A 153 -5.83 -4.07 -18.60
C SER A 153 -5.89 -2.58 -18.28
N VAL A 154 -6.73 -2.23 -17.31
CA VAL A 154 -6.75 -0.88 -16.70
C VAL A 154 -5.43 -0.54 -15.99
N PHE A 155 -4.64 -1.55 -15.63
CA PHE A 155 -3.32 -1.37 -15.05
C PHE A 155 -2.26 -1.35 -16.16
N PRO A 156 -1.39 -0.32 -16.23
CA PRO A 156 -0.33 -0.28 -17.21
C PRO A 156 0.59 -1.50 -17.10
N LYS A 157 0.79 -2.20 -18.22
CA LYS A 157 1.59 -3.43 -18.25
C LYS A 157 3.03 -3.23 -17.74
N SER A 158 3.62 -2.07 -18.02
CA SER A 158 4.96 -1.73 -17.50
C SER A 158 5.02 -1.74 -15.97
N VAL A 159 3.95 -1.29 -15.31
CA VAL A 159 3.85 -1.22 -13.85
C VAL A 159 3.64 -2.62 -13.28
N THR A 160 2.72 -3.39 -13.86
CA THR A 160 2.49 -4.78 -13.40
C THR A 160 3.72 -5.66 -13.60
N ASP A 161 4.45 -5.49 -14.71
CA ASP A 161 5.67 -6.24 -14.99
C ASP A 161 6.81 -5.85 -14.03
N PHE A 162 6.93 -4.55 -13.71
CA PHE A 162 7.88 -4.06 -12.71
C PHE A 162 7.62 -4.70 -11.35
N PHE A 163 6.40 -4.59 -10.83
CA PHE A 163 6.08 -5.15 -9.52
C PHE A 163 6.14 -6.68 -9.48
N THR A 164 5.75 -7.36 -10.56
CA THR A 164 5.91 -8.82 -10.67
C THR A 164 7.38 -9.22 -10.54
N LYS A 165 8.29 -8.51 -11.24
CA LYS A 165 9.73 -8.77 -11.17
C LYS A 165 10.30 -8.44 -9.79
N SER A 166 9.93 -7.29 -9.22
CA SER A 166 10.39 -6.85 -7.90
C SER A 166 9.97 -7.83 -6.81
N VAL A 167 8.69 -8.22 -6.76
CA VAL A 167 8.18 -9.16 -5.75
C VAL A 167 8.83 -10.53 -5.89
N LYS A 168 9.03 -11.03 -7.12
CA LYS A 168 9.77 -12.30 -7.34
C LYS A 168 11.20 -12.24 -6.82
N LYS A 169 11.92 -11.14 -7.12
CA LYS A 169 13.29 -10.94 -6.63
C LYS A 169 13.35 -10.90 -5.10
N ILE A 170 12.40 -10.23 -4.45
CA ILE A 170 12.35 -10.16 -2.98
C ILE A 170 12.02 -11.53 -2.38
N LYS A 171 11.12 -12.30 -3.01
CA LYS A 171 10.79 -13.69 -2.61
C LYS A 171 12.02 -14.60 -2.64
N GLU A 172 12.88 -14.47 -3.65
CA GLU A 172 14.11 -15.26 -3.80
C GLU A 172 15.17 -14.92 -2.75
N GLN A 173 15.21 -13.67 -2.30
CA GLN A 173 16.25 -13.16 -1.39
C GLN A 173 16.03 -13.54 0.10
N LYS A 174 15.05 -14.39 0.45
CA LYS A 174 14.78 -14.98 1.78
C LYS A 174 15.62 -14.41 2.94
N HIS A 175 15.26 -13.24 3.48
CA HIS A 175 16.08 -12.65 4.54
C HIS A 175 15.34 -12.09 5.76
N ARG A 176 14.00 -11.94 5.77
CA ARG A 176 13.30 -11.32 6.92
C ARG A 176 11.89 -11.86 7.13
N VAL A 177 11.43 -11.84 8.38
CA VAL A 177 10.02 -12.08 8.75
C VAL A 177 9.28 -10.76 8.58
N ASP A 178 8.62 -10.58 7.44
CA ASP A 178 7.84 -9.40 7.05
C ASP A 178 6.48 -9.81 6.46
N PHE A 179 5.69 -8.82 6.02
CA PHE A 179 4.36 -9.05 5.44
C PHE A 179 4.42 -10.03 4.25
N LEU A 180 5.46 -9.91 3.41
CA LEU A 180 5.70 -10.82 2.30
C LEU A 180 6.03 -12.24 2.78
N GLN A 181 6.85 -12.39 3.82
CA GLN A 181 7.15 -13.71 4.40
C GLN A 181 5.89 -14.38 4.95
N LEU A 182 4.98 -13.65 5.59
CA LEU A 182 3.68 -14.20 6.03
C LEU A 182 2.83 -14.69 4.85
N MET A 183 2.83 -13.97 3.73
CA MET A 183 2.18 -14.43 2.51
C MET A 183 2.87 -15.68 1.94
N ILE A 184 4.21 -15.76 1.98
CA ILE A 184 4.98 -16.93 1.54
C ILE A 184 4.71 -18.14 2.44
N ASP A 185 4.63 -17.96 3.75
CA ASP A 185 4.35 -19.03 4.72
C ASP A 185 2.95 -19.60 4.50
N SER A 186 1.98 -18.75 4.12
CA SER A 186 0.66 -19.19 3.67
C SER A 186 0.68 -20.04 2.39
N GLN A 187 1.70 -19.89 1.52
CA GLN A 187 1.90 -20.78 0.38
C GLN A 187 2.40 -22.18 0.81
N ASN A 188 3.12 -22.25 1.94
CA ASN A 188 3.86 -23.45 2.38
C ASN A 188 3.17 -24.23 3.50
N SER A 189 2.02 -23.77 4.02
CA SER A 189 1.31 -24.46 5.10
C SER A 189 0.82 -25.83 4.63
N LYS A 190 1.41 -26.89 5.19
CA LYS A 190 1.10 -28.32 4.93
C LYS A 190 -0.24 -28.79 5.54
N GLU A 191 -1.23 -27.92 5.70
CA GLU A 191 -2.57 -28.36 6.05
C GLU A 191 -3.34 -28.69 4.77
N THR A 192 -3.33 -29.99 4.45
CA THR A 192 -4.23 -30.89 3.71
C THR A 192 -5.29 -30.39 2.70
N ASP A 193 -5.59 -29.10 2.58
CA ASP A 193 -6.42 -28.51 1.53
C ASP A 193 -5.54 -27.70 0.59
N THR A 194 -5.15 -28.28 -0.55
CA THR A 194 -4.48 -27.60 -1.68
C THR A 194 -5.19 -26.33 -2.13
N HIS A 195 -6.45 -26.12 -1.74
CA HIS A 195 -7.24 -24.93 -2.01
C HIS A 195 -6.88 -23.71 -1.16
N LYS A 196 -6.05 -23.80 -0.10
CA LYS A 196 -5.78 -22.66 0.82
C LYS A 196 -4.50 -21.86 0.55
N ALA A 197 -3.61 -22.27 -0.34
CA ALA A 197 -2.35 -21.55 -0.59
C ALA A 197 -2.51 -20.40 -1.62
N LEU A 198 -1.83 -19.27 -1.42
CA LEU A 198 -1.76 -18.20 -2.44
C LEU A 198 -0.90 -18.65 -3.64
N SER A 199 -1.39 -18.48 -4.85
CA SER A 199 -0.55 -18.63 -6.06
C SER A 199 0.47 -17.49 -6.19
N ASP A 200 1.50 -17.65 -7.03
CA ASP A 200 2.49 -16.58 -7.24
C ASP A 200 1.87 -15.30 -7.80
N LEU A 201 0.90 -15.42 -8.71
CA LEU A 201 0.17 -14.25 -9.23
C LEU A 201 -0.73 -13.61 -8.16
N GLU A 202 -1.35 -14.41 -7.29
CA GLU A 202 -2.10 -13.89 -6.14
C GLU A 202 -1.21 -13.14 -5.17
N LEU A 203 -0.03 -13.68 -4.86
CA LEU A 203 0.96 -13.04 -3.98
C LEU A 203 1.43 -11.70 -4.56
N VAL A 204 1.70 -11.63 -5.87
CA VAL A 204 2.02 -10.37 -6.55
C VAL A 204 0.84 -9.39 -6.49
N ALA A 205 -0.38 -9.85 -6.75
CA ALA A 205 -1.58 -9.00 -6.71
C ALA A 205 -1.82 -8.40 -5.31
N GLN A 206 -1.62 -9.19 -4.24
CA GLN A 206 -1.70 -8.67 -2.87
C GLN A 206 -0.57 -7.66 -2.61
N SER A 207 0.66 -8.01 -2.96
CA SER A 207 1.82 -7.13 -2.77
C SER A 207 1.62 -5.75 -3.41
N MET A 208 1.15 -5.72 -4.65
CA MET A 208 0.80 -4.48 -5.34
C MET A 208 -0.31 -3.72 -4.62
N THR A 209 -1.35 -4.41 -4.15
CA THR A 209 -2.48 -3.80 -3.42
C THR A 209 -2.02 -3.13 -2.12
N PHE A 210 -1.19 -3.82 -1.33
CA PHE A 210 -0.69 -3.28 -0.05
C PHE A 210 0.28 -2.12 -0.26
N LEU A 211 1.16 -2.22 -1.26
CA LEU A 211 2.07 -1.13 -1.59
C LEU A 211 1.30 0.13 -1.99
N PHE A 212 0.34 -0.01 -2.89
CA PHE A 212 -0.50 1.09 -3.35
C PHE A 212 -1.30 1.70 -2.20
N ALA A 213 -1.94 0.87 -1.38
CA ALA A 213 -2.71 1.32 -0.23
C ALA A 213 -1.83 2.09 0.77
N GLY A 214 -0.64 1.57 1.10
CA GLY A 214 0.28 2.19 2.05
C GLY A 214 0.89 3.50 1.54
N TYR A 215 1.14 3.61 0.23
CA TYR A 215 1.69 4.80 -0.39
C TYR A 215 0.64 5.92 -0.52
N GLU A 216 -0.45 5.67 -1.25
CA GLU A 216 -1.33 6.75 -1.70
C GLU A 216 -2.19 7.30 -0.56
N THR A 217 -2.83 6.41 0.19
CA THR A 217 -3.79 6.84 1.22
C THR A 217 -3.11 7.61 2.35
N THR A 218 -1.95 7.11 2.82
CA THR A 218 -1.16 7.74 3.88
C THR A 218 -0.63 9.11 3.45
N SER A 219 -0.02 9.19 2.27
CA SER A 219 0.55 10.46 1.80
C SER A 219 -0.51 11.52 1.54
N THR A 220 -1.68 11.14 1.03
CA THR A 220 -2.81 12.05 0.84
C THR A 220 -3.39 12.51 2.18
N ALA A 221 -3.61 11.59 3.13
CA ALA A 221 -4.12 11.94 4.46
C ALA A 221 -3.17 12.89 5.21
N LEU A 222 -1.85 12.62 5.17
CA LEU A 222 -0.84 13.51 5.77
C LEU A 222 -0.79 14.88 5.10
N SER A 223 -0.96 14.93 3.78
CA SER A 223 -0.99 16.19 3.04
C SER A 223 -2.21 17.04 3.43
N PHE A 224 -3.39 16.43 3.54
CA PHE A 224 -4.60 17.13 4.01
C PHE A 224 -4.47 17.54 5.48
N LEU A 225 -3.94 16.67 6.34
CA LEU A 225 -3.69 17.02 7.75
C LEU A 225 -2.80 18.26 7.84
N ALA A 226 -1.67 18.29 7.13
CA ALA A 226 -0.77 19.43 7.15
C ALA A 226 -1.40 20.71 6.55
N TYR A 227 -2.25 20.57 5.54
CA TYR A 227 -3.03 21.70 5.01
C TYR A 227 -3.98 22.27 6.08
N GLU A 228 -4.79 21.42 6.71
CA GLU A 228 -5.76 21.85 7.73
C GLU A 228 -5.08 22.48 8.95
N LEU A 229 -3.94 21.95 9.39
CA LEU A 229 -3.16 22.54 10.47
C LEU A 229 -2.60 23.92 10.07
N ALA A 230 -2.09 24.07 8.85
CA ALA A 230 -1.57 25.34 8.37
C ALA A 230 -2.66 26.42 8.23
N THR A 231 -3.91 26.05 7.93
CA THR A 231 -5.05 26.97 7.82
C THR A 231 -5.80 27.20 9.14
N HIS A 232 -5.50 26.42 10.19
CA HIS A 232 -6.08 26.55 11.54
C HIS A 232 -4.98 26.60 12.62
N PRO A 233 -4.30 27.75 12.77
CA PRO A 233 -3.14 27.87 13.65
C PRO A 233 -3.42 27.57 15.13
N ASP A 234 -4.64 27.81 15.61
CA ASP A 234 -5.09 27.50 16.96
C ASP A 234 -5.12 25.98 17.21
N VAL A 235 -5.60 25.21 16.23
CA VAL A 235 -5.60 23.74 16.26
C VAL A 235 -4.17 23.21 16.19
N GLN A 236 -3.33 23.79 15.32
CA GLN A 236 -1.92 23.43 15.22
C GLN A 236 -1.18 23.64 16.53
N GLN A 237 -1.37 24.80 17.18
CA GLN A 237 -0.73 25.11 18.46
C GLN A 237 -1.18 24.14 19.55
N LYS A 238 -2.49 23.88 19.66
CA LYS A 238 -3.02 22.95 20.67
C LYS A 238 -2.45 21.53 20.50
N LEU A 239 -2.32 21.06 19.27
CA LEU A 239 -1.71 19.76 18.98
C LEU A 239 -0.22 19.72 19.35
N GLN A 240 0.52 20.80 19.09
CA GLN A 240 1.93 20.92 19.48
C GLN A 240 2.08 20.87 21.01
N GLU A 241 1.24 21.59 21.74
CA GLU A 241 1.24 21.59 23.21
C GLU A 241 0.97 20.19 23.78
N GLU A 242 0.00 19.45 23.23
CA GLU A 242 -0.30 18.08 23.64
C GLU A 242 0.88 17.12 23.39
N ILE A 243 1.55 17.26 22.23
CA ILE A 243 2.74 16.47 21.89
C ILE A 243 3.89 16.77 22.85
N ASP A 244 4.16 18.06 23.13
CA ASP A 244 5.24 18.49 24.01
C ASP A 244 5.01 18.05 25.47
N LEU A 245 3.75 18.04 25.93
CA LEU A 245 3.36 17.53 27.25
C LEU A 245 3.54 16.02 27.37
N THR A 246 3.23 15.27 26.30
CA THR A 246 3.30 13.80 26.29
C THR A 246 4.73 13.29 26.10
N PHE A 247 5.51 13.97 25.26
CA PHE A 247 6.88 13.61 24.92
C PHE A 247 7.84 14.75 25.26
N PRO A 248 8.01 15.08 26.56
CA PRO A 248 8.90 16.14 26.96
C PRO A 248 10.32 15.85 26.51
N LYS A 249 11.04 16.89 26.08
CA LYS A 249 12.48 16.78 25.78
C LYS A 249 13.16 16.17 27.01
N LYS A 250 13.78 14.99 26.86
CA LYS A 250 14.68 14.48 27.89
C LYS A 250 15.76 15.54 28.08
N ALA A 251 15.83 16.08 29.31
CA ALA A 251 16.90 16.96 29.75
C ALA A 251 18.27 16.29 29.58
#